data_AF-W0VBG5-F1
#
_entry.id   AF-W0VBG5-F1
#
_cell.length_a   1.000
_cell.length_b   1.000
_cell.length_c   1.000
_cell.angle_alpha   90.00
_cell.angle_beta   90.00
_cell.angle_gamma   90.00
#
_symmetry.space_group_name_H-M   'P 1'
#
loop_
_entity.id
_entity.type
_entity.pdbx_description
1 polymer ?
#
loop_
_entity_poly.entity_id
_entity_poly.type
_entity_poly.pdbx_seq_one_letter_code
_entity_poly.pdbx_strand_id
1 'polypeptide(L)' 'MTYAYEILPRPDHLGGGWRLRLLEDGQEVGGGVFPPVEAPDITREDALADAFADAEAEAYDWLDSRPGEE' A
#
# COMPACT_ATOMS: atom_id res chain seq x y z
N MET A 1 -8.52 19.67 -4.90
CA MET A 1 -7.60 18.62 -5.40
C MET A 1 -8.09 17.30 -4.84
N THR A 2 -8.27 16.27 -5.67
CA THR A 2 -8.72 14.95 -5.18
C THR A 2 -7.51 14.07 -4.94
N TYR A 3 -7.30 13.65 -3.71
CA TYR A 3 -6.28 12.67 -3.35
C TYR A 3 -6.95 11.32 -3.15
N ALA A 4 -6.41 10.29 -3.78
CA ALA A 4 -6.88 8.93 -3.69
C ALA A 4 -5.69 7.97 -3.62
N TYR A 5 -5.94 6.73 -3.21
CA TYR A 5 -4.94 5.68 -3.25
C TYR A 5 -5.55 4.38 -3.78
N GLU A 6 -4.71 3.53 -4.35
CA GLU A 6 -5.06 2.19 -4.79
C GLU A 6 -4.05 1.20 -4.22
N ILE A 7 -4.55 0.12 -3.60
CA ILE A 7 -3.72 -1.01 -3.17
C ILE A 7 -4.09 -2.20 -4.06
N LEU A 8 -3.13 -2.63 -4.87
CA LEU A 8 -3.31 -3.71 -5.84
C LEU A 8 -2.50 -4.94 -5.43
N PRO A 9 -3.07 -6.16 -5.53
CA PRO A 9 -2.34 -7.38 -5.25
C PRO A 9 -1.22 -7.55 -6.27
N ARG A 10 -0.02 -7.87 -5.78
CA ARG A 10 1.14 -8.17 -6.63
C ARG A 10 1.19 -9.69 -6.88
N PRO A 11 1.43 -10.12 -8.12
CA PRO A 11 1.51 -11.54 -8.43
C PRO A 11 2.58 -12.26 -7.61
N ASP A 12 2.27 -13.47 -7.12
CA ASP A 12 3.20 -14.27 -6.31
C ASP A 12 4.54 -14.53 -7.00
N HIS A 13 4.55 -14.68 -8.32
CA HIS A 13 5.76 -14.90 -9.12
C HIS A 13 6.74 -13.70 -9.11
N LEU A 14 6.30 -12.52 -8.66
CA LEU A 14 7.15 -11.33 -8.50
C LEU A 14 7.54 -11.11 -7.02
N GLY A 15 7.24 -12.06 -6.14
CA GLY A 15 7.44 -11.95 -4.69
C GLY A 15 6.14 -11.78 -3.90
N GLY A 16 4.99 -11.65 -4.56
CA GLY A 16 3.70 -11.42 -3.91
C GLY A 16 3.60 -10.05 -3.24
N GLY A 17 2.64 -9.91 -2.32
CA GLY A 17 2.44 -8.70 -1.53
C GLY A 17 1.51 -7.70 -2.21
N TRP A 18 1.74 -6.43 -1.92
CA TRP A 18 0.87 -5.34 -2.32
C TRP A 18 1.66 -4.20 -2.97
N ARG A 19 1.04 -3.58 -3.96
CA ARG A 19 1.53 -2.33 -4.54
C ARG A 19 0.57 -1.22 -4.16
N LEU A 20 1.09 -0.22 -3.47
CA LEU A 20 0.40 1.03 -3.21
C LEU A 20 0.66 2.01 -4.35
N ARG A 21 -0.40 2.66 -4.81
CA ARG A 21 -0.36 3.77 -5.77
C ARG A 21 -1.07 4.96 -5.14
N LEU A 22 -0.39 6.09 -5.08
CA LEU A 22 -0.91 7.33 -4.54
C LEU A 22 -1.27 8.22 -5.72
N LEU A 23 -2.52 8.66 -5.78
CA LEU A 23 -3.13 9.34 -6.91
C LEU A 23 -3.51 10.77 -6.51
N GLU A 24 -3.01 11.75 -7.25
CA GLU A 24 -3.43 13.15 -7.17
C GLU A 24 -4.16 13.50 -8.47
N ASP A 25 -5.45 13.85 -8.38
CA ASP A 25 -6.32 14.10 -9.54
C ASP A 25 -6.37 12.90 -10.53
N GLY A 26 -6.21 11.69 -10.01
CA GLY A 26 -6.12 10.46 -10.81
C GLY A 26 -4.74 10.19 -11.45
N GLN A 27 -3.75 11.06 -11.22
CA GLN A 27 -2.38 10.85 -11.66
C GLN A 27 -1.55 10.21 -10.55
N GLU A 28 -0.81 9.14 -10.85
CA GLU A 28 0.13 8.54 -9.92
C GLU A 28 1.25 9.54 -9.59
N VAL A 29 1.31 9.99 -8.34
CA VAL A 29 2.33 10.90 -7.82
C VAL A 29 3.30 10.24 -6.86
N GLY A 30 2.99 9.01 -6.43
CA GLY A 30 3.83 8.24 -5.52
C GLY A 30 3.29 6.84 -5.28
N GLY A 31 3.95 6.10 -4.40
CA GLY A 31 3.55 4.75 -4.03
C GLY A 31 4.71 3.92 -3.49
N GLY A 32 4.39 2.68 -3.16
CA GLY A 32 5.30 1.73 -2.51
C GLY A 32 4.99 0.29 -2.90
N VAL A 33 5.94 -0.60 -2.65
CA VAL A 33 5.75 -2.05 -2.79
C VAL A 33 6.02 -2.69 -1.44
N PHE A 34 5.02 -3.42 -0.96
CA PHE A 34 4.98 -4.05 0.35
C PHE A 34 5.00 -5.56 0.13
N PRO A 35 6.19 -6.19 0.08
CA PRO A 35 6.30 -7.62 0.01
C PRO A 35 5.84 -8.27 1.34
N PRO A 36 5.29 -9.48 1.30
CA PRO A 36 4.95 -10.20 2.52
C PRO A 36 6.23 -10.58 3.27
N VAL A 37 6.20 -10.49 4.59
CA VAL A 37 7.33 -10.91 5.43
C VAL A 37 7.52 -12.43 5.37
N GLU A 38 8.74 -12.87 5.07
CA GLU A 38 9.10 -14.30 5.14
C GLU A 38 9.60 -14.63 6.54
N ALA A 39 8.68 -15.05 7.41
CA ALA A 39 8.97 -15.47 8.77
C ALA A 39 8.53 -16.92 9.01
N PRO A 40 9.31 -17.73 9.76
CA PRO A 40 9.02 -19.15 9.96
C PRO A 40 7.74 -19.42 10.76
N ASP A 41 7.30 -18.46 11.57
CA ASP A 41 6.14 -18.56 12.46
C ASP A 41 4.89 -17.83 11.93
N ILE A 42 4.92 -17.34 10.69
CA ILE A 42 3.83 -16.55 10.09
C ILE A 42 3.35 -17.24 8.81
N THR A 43 2.04 -17.38 8.65
CA THR A 43 1.47 -17.94 7.42
C THR A 43 1.57 -16.91 6.29
N ARG A 44 1.56 -17.38 5.04
CA ARG A 44 1.59 -16.46 3.89
C ARG A 44 0.40 -15.49 3.89
N GLU A 45 -0.76 -15.95 4.34
CA GLU A 45 -1.97 -15.11 4.46
C GLU A 45 -1.79 -14.00 5.50
N ASP A 46 -1.20 -14.32 6.65
CA ASP A 46 -0.94 -13.36 7.72
C ASP A 46 0.15 -12.37 7.31
N ALA A 47 1.21 -12.83 6.65
CA ALA A 47 2.25 -11.98 6.06
C ALA A 47 1.72 -11.05 4.95
N LEU A 48 0.73 -11.50 4.18
CA LEU A 48 0.04 -10.65 3.19
C LEU A 48 -0.88 -9.64 3.88
N ALA A 49 -1.57 -10.02 4.95
CA ALA A 49 -2.42 -9.11 5.71
C ALA A 49 -1.59 -8.00 6.37
N ASP A 50 -0.44 -8.34 6.95
CA ASP A 50 0.51 -7.39 7.54
C ASP A 50 1.05 -6.41 6.48
N ALA A 51 1.47 -6.92 5.31
CA ALA A 51 1.90 -6.09 4.19
C ALA A 51 0.79 -5.18 3.64
N PHE A 52 -0.49 -5.61 3.71
CA PHE A 52 -1.63 -4.76 3.34
C PHE A 52 -1.83 -3.63 4.35
N ALA A 53 -1.72 -3.94 5.64
CA ALA A 53 -1.85 -2.96 6.71
C ALA A 53 -0.76 -1.89 6.66
N ASP A 54 0.49 -2.27 6.34
CA ASP A 54 1.61 -1.33 6.14
C ASP A 54 1.36 -0.42 4.92
N ALA A 55 0.85 -0.99 3.82
CA ALA A 55 0.46 -0.23 2.64
C ALA A 55 -0.69 0.75 2.90
N GLU A 56 -1.70 0.33 3.66
CA GLU A 56 -2.79 1.22 4.10
C GLU A 56 -2.28 2.34 5.01
N ALA A 57 -1.40 2.03 5.95
CA ALA A 57 -0.83 3.01 6.86
C ALA A 57 -0.06 4.11 6.11
N GLU A 58 0.81 3.75 5.16
CA GLU A 58 1.48 4.72 4.29
C GLU A 58 0.48 5.53 3.45
N ALA A 59 -0.58 4.90 2.95
CA ALA A 59 -1.61 5.59 2.18
C ALA A 59 -2.33 6.66 3.01
N TYR A 60 -2.72 6.31 4.24
CA TYR A 60 -3.39 7.23 5.16
C TYR A 60 -2.46 8.34 5.64
N ASP A 61 -1.21 8.03 5.99
CA ASP A 61 -0.21 9.04 6.38
C ASP A 61 0.03 10.05 5.25
N TRP A 62 0.11 9.55 4.01
CA TRP A 62 0.22 10.39 2.84
C TRP A 62 -1.02 11.28 2.63
N LEU A 63 -2.23 10.71 2.78
CA LEU A 63 -3.48 11.47 2.66
C LEU A 63 -3.61 12.55 3.75
N ASP A 64 -3.24 12.23 4.99
CA ASP A 64 -3.28 13.15 6.14
C ASP A 64 -2.27 14.29 5.99
N SER A 65 -1.10 14.00 5.42
CA SER A 65 -0.08 15.01 5.11
C SER A 65 -0.48 15.96 3.97
N ARG A 66 -1.51 15.64 3.19
CA ARG A 66 -2.03 16.57 2.17
C ARG A 66 -2.86 17.64 2.86
N PRO A 67 -2.87 18.88 2.32
CA PRO A 67 -3.76 19.90 2.84
C PRO A 67 -5.20 19.41 2.65
N GLY A 68 -5.77 18.83 3.70
CA GLY A 68 -7.21 18.79 3.87
C GLY A 68 -7.67 20.23 3.82
N GLU A 69 -8.66 20.52 3.00
CA GLU A 69 -9.34 21.80 3.09
C GLU A 69 -9.94 21.90 4.51
N GLU A 70 -9.24 22.60 5.41
CA GLU A 70 -9.85 23.15 6.63
C GLU A 70 -10.79 24.30 6.28
#